data_AF-A0A444MRF1-F1
#
_entry.id   AF-A0A444MRF1-F1
#
_cell.length_a   1.000
_cell.length_b   1.000
_cell.length_c   1.000
_cell.angle_alpha   90.00
_cell.angle_beta   90.00
_cell.angle_gamma   90.00
#
_symmetry.space_group_name_H-M   'P 1'
#
loop_
_entity.id
_entity.type
_entity.pdbx_description
1 polymer ?
#
loop_
_entity_poly.entity_id
_entity_poly.type
_entity_poly.pdbx_seq_one_letter_code
_entity_poly.pdbx_strand_id
1 'polypeptide(L)'
;MKKILLTAFILCSTIACFAQSSLISYDDLSYLLHNNITKADTFFTSKGYTLAEKNIKKNTRKYTLAIQGGTYNNVNVRIDGKRLFLEIETNELQQYNLIYNSIADYLNKATSTADVQAYIVKDLGSIYIMVNDTPPYNPLRRNYDIQIVSDKAITAYN
;
A
#
# COMPACT_ATOMS: atom_id res chain seq x y z
N MET A 1 0.94 -47.31 6.39
CA MET A 1 1.00 -46.15 7.31
C MET A 1 1.79 -44.96 6.74
N LYS A 2 2.95 -45.15 6.08
CA LYS A 2 3.75 -44.04 5.49
C LYS A 2 3.03 -43.19 4.43
N LYS A 3 2.08 -43.77 3.67
CA LYS A 3 1.34 -43.07 2.60
C LYS A 3 0.28 -42.08 3.10
N ILE A 4 -0.25 -42.27 4.32
CA ILE A 4 -1.29 -41.41 4.92
C ILE A 4 -0.66 -40.13 5.48
N LEU A 5 0.55 -40.24 6.02
CA LEU A 5 1.33 -39.10 6.52
C LEU A 5 1.71 -38.12 5.40
N LEU A 6 2.02 -38.63 4.20
CA LEU A 6 2.37 -37.78 3.05
C LEU A 6 1.16 -37.00 2.52
N THR A 7 -0.02 -37.60 2.45
CA THR A 7 -1.24 -36.91 2.03
C THR A 7 -1.70 -35.86 3.05
N ALA A 8 -1.53 -36.12 4.35
CA ALA A 8 -1.82 -35.12 5.39
C ALA A 8 -0.88 -33.90 5.30
N PHE A 9 0.39 -34.10 4.95
CA PHE A 9 1.37 -33.02 4.80
C PHE A 9 1.07 -32.12 3.57
N ILE A 10 0.58 -32.71 2.48
CA ILE A 10 0.19 -31.98 1.27
C ILE A 10 -1.12 -31.20 1.50
N LEU A 11 -2.06 -31.74 2.29
CA LEU A 11 -3.31 -31.04 2.64
C LEU A 11 -3.10 -29.87 3.62
N CYS A 12 -2.12 -29.93 4.53
CA CYS A 12 -1.79 -28.79 5.39
C CYS A 12 -1.04 -27.68 4.66
N SER A 13 -0.25 -28.00 3.62
CA SER A 13 0.52 -26.99 2.88
C SER A 13 -0.33 -26.15 1.92
N THR A 14 -1.48 -26.65 1.45
CA THR A 14 -2.42 -25.84 0.65
C THR A 14 -3.22 -24.83 1.48
N ILE A 15 -3.36 -25.06 2.80
CA ILE A 15 -4.05 -24.13 3.71
C ILE A 15 -3.08 -23.03 4.21
N ALA A 16 -1.79 -23.32 4.29
CA ALA A 16 -0.78 -22.37 4.79
C ALA A 16 -0.35 -21.28 3.79
N CYS A 17 -0.78 -21.34 2.52
CA CYS A 17 -0.33 -20.43 1.47
C CYS A 17 -1.13 -19.11 1.34
N PHE A 18 -2.10 -18.84 2.21
CA PHE A 18 -3.00 -17.67 2.07
C PHE A 18 -2.79 -16.53 3.08
N ALA A 19 -1.71 -16.54 3.86
CA ALA A 19 -1.42 -15.47 4.82
C ALA A 19 -0.64 -14.28 4.21
N GLN A 20 -0.90 -13.92 2.94
CA GLN A 20 -0.34 -12.69 2.39
C GLN A 20 -1.11 -11.50 2.96
N SER A 21 -0.39 -10.60 3.64
CA SER A 21 -1.00 -9.39 4.20
C SER A 21 -1.68 -8.57 3.10
N SER A 22 -2.95 -8.22 3.32
CA SER A 22 -3.72 -7.32 2.45
C SER A 22 -3.24 -5.88 2.52
N LEU A 23 -2.34 -5.56 3.44
CA LEU A 23 -1.73 -4.23 3.57
C LEU A 23 -0.59 -4.04 2.54
N ILE A 24 -0.17 -2.79 2.35
CA ILE A 24 0.77 -2.37 1.31
C ILE A 24 2.15 -2.15 1.94
N SER A 25 3.16 -2.87 1.44
CA SER A 25 4.56 -2.79 1.87
C SER A 25 5.43 -2.00 0.87
N TYR A 26 6.70 -1.78 1.20
CA TYR A 26 7.69 -1.21 0.27
C TYR A 26 7.78 -1.97 -1.06
N ASP A 27 7.84 -3.30 -1.04
CA ASP A 27 7.97 -4.10 -2.26
C ASP A 27 6.73 -3.95 -3.16
N ASP A 28 5.56 -3.83 -2.54
CA ASP A 28 4.31 -3.56 -3.25
C ASP A 28 4.32 -2.16 -3.89
N LEU A 29 4.79 -1.14 -3.17
CA LEU A 29 4.93 0.21 -3.70
C LEU A 29 5.94 0.24 -4.86
N SER A 30 7.08 -0.42 -4.69
CA SER A 30 8.09 -0.54 -5.75
C SER A 30 7.49 -1.23 -6.98
N TYR A 31 6.80 -2.36 -6.80
CA TYR A 31 6.09 -3.03 -7.89
C TYR A 31 5.10 -2.08 -8.58
N LEU A 32 4.22 -1.41 -7.83
CA LEU A 32 3.19 -0.53 -8.38
C LEU A 32 3.77 0.65 -9.15
N LEU A 33 4.84 1.28 -8.63
CA LEU A 33 5.47 2.45 -9.25
C LEU A 33 6.20 2.13 -10.55
N HIS A 34 6.71 0.90 -10.68
CA HIS A 34 7.38 0.43 -11.89
C HIS A 34 6.40 -0.14 -12.94
N ASN A 35 5.12 -0.26 -12.61
CA ASN A 35 4.11 -0.86 -13.48
C ASN A 35 3.02 0.15 -13.86
N ASN A 36 2.31 -0.13 -14.97
CA ASN A 36 1.19 0.71 -15.39
C ASN A 36 -0.03 0.56 -14.45
N ILE A 37 -0.93 1.56 -14.53
CA ILE A 37 -2.17 1.57 -13.75
C ILE A 37 -3.07 0.35 -14.05
N THR A 38 -2.94 -0.27 -15.22
CA THR A 38 -3.72 -1.47 -15.55
C THR A 38 -3.34 -2.66 -14.68
N LYS A 39 -2.05 -2.85 -14.40
CA LYS A 39 -1.57 -3.88 -13.46
C LYS A 39 -1.97 -3.59 -12.01
N ALA A 40 -2.23 -2.33 -11.67
CA ALA A 40 -2.75 -1.97 -10.36
C ALA A 40 -4.13 -2.62 -10.09
N ASP A 41 -5.02 -2.74 -11.09
CA ASP A 41 -6.34 -3.40 -10.89
C ASP A 41 -6.15 -4.85 -10.41
N THR A 42 -5.29 -5.62 -11.11
CA THR A 42 -5.01 -7.02 -10.77
C THR A 42 -4.33 -7.13 -9.41
N PHE A 43 -3.33 -6.27 -9.16
CA PHE A 43 -2.62 -6.23 -7.88
C PHE A 43 -3.57 -5.99 -6.71
N PHE A 44 -4.37 -4.92 -6.75
CA PHE A 44 -5.27 -4.56 -5.65
C PHE A 44 -6.38 -5.57 -5.45
N THR A 45 -6.95 -6.10 -6.54
CA THR A 45 -7.95 -7.18 -6.47
C THR A 45 -7.36 -8.43 -5.80
N SER A 46 -6.11 -8.80 -6.13
CA SER A 46 -5.43 -9.96 -5.53
C SER A 46 -5.15 -9.78 -4.03
N LYS A 47 -4.98 -8.54 -3.57
CA LYS A 47 -4.86 -8.19 -2.15
C LYS A 47 -6.20 -8.03 -1.42
N GLY A 48 -7.32 -8.24 -2.10
CA GLY A 48 -8.66 -8.14 -1.53
C GLY A 48 -9.25 -6.73 -1.49
N TYR A 49 -8.66 -5.75 -2.18
CA TYR A 49 -9.27 -4.43 -2.34
C TYR A 49 -10.41 -4.49 -3.36
N THR A 50 -11.38 -3.62 -3.17
CA THR A 50 -12.46 -3.37 -4.12
C THR A 50 -12.20 -2.08 -4.88
N LEU A 51 -12.48 -2.05 -6.18
CA LEU A 51 -12.39 -0.83 -6.99
C LEU A 51 -13.62 0.04 -6.71
N ALA A 52 -13.42 1.17 -6.04
CA ALA A 52 -14.47 2.11 -5.67
C ALA A 52 -14.76 3.14 -6.78
N GLU A 53 -13.72 3.62 -7.46
CA GLU A 53 -13.86 4.60 -8.55
C GLU A 53 -12.83 4.35 -9.66
N LYS A 54 -13.25 4.51 -10.92
CA LYS A 54 -12.36 4.47 -12.10
C LYS A 54 -12.68 5.62 -13.04
N ASN A 55 -11.80 6.61 -13.10
CA ASN A 55 -11.95 7.77 -13.98
C ASN A 55 -10.93 7.70 -15.12
N ILE A 56 -11.39 7.28 -16.29
CA ILE A 56 -10.55 7.12 -17.48
C ILE A 56 -10.03 8.48 -17.98
N LYS A 57 -10.84 9.54 -17.89
CA LYS A 57 -10.45 10.88 -18.39
C LYS A 57 -9.34 11.52 -17.55
N LYS A 58 -9.38 11.29 -16.22
CA LYS A 58 -8.40 11.83 -15.28
C LYS A 58 -7.25 10.86 -14.99
N ASN A 59 -7.27 9.66 -15.56
CA ASN A 59 -6.34 8.57 -15.25
C ASN A 59 -6.21 8.30 -13.74
N THR A 60 -7.33 8.32 -13.02
CA THR A 60 -7.38 8.03 -11.58
C THR A 60 -8.18 6.77 -11.28
N ARG A 61 -7.77 6.04 -10.25
CA ARG A 61 -8.46 4.88 -9.71
C ARG A 61 -8.43 4.92 -8.20
N LYS A 62 -9.56 4.59 -7.56
CA LYS A 62 -9.67 4.49 -6.10
C LYS A 62 -9.99 3.06 -5.72
N TYR A 63 -9.20 2.49 -4.83
CA TYR A 63 -9.36 1.17 -4.27
C TYR A 63 -9.65 1.28 -2.78
N THR A 64 -10.53 0.42 -2.26
CA THR A 64 -10.92 0.42 -0.86
C THR A 64 -10.83 -0.99 -0.30
N LEU A 65 -10.12 -1.13 0.82
CA LEU A 65 -10.12 -2.29 1.68
C LEU A 65 -10.84 -1.92 2.98
N ALA A 66 -12.04 -2.47 3.18
CA ALA A 66 -12.75 -2.36 4.44
C ALA A 66 -12.22 -3.43 5.40
N ILE A 67 -11.79 -3.00 6.59
CA ILE A 67 -11.25 -3.85 7.64
C ILE A 67 -12.27 -3.86 8.80
N GLN A 68 -12.27 -4.95 9.60
CA GLN A 68 -13.23 -5.09 10.69
C GLN A 68 -13.11 -3.98 11.73
N GLY A 69 -14.22 -3.60 12.36
CA GLY A 69 -14.23 -2.56 13.42
C GLY A 69 -14.30 -1.12 12.91
N GLY A 70 -14.63 -0.93 11.63
CA GLY A 70 -14.73 0.39 11.00
C GLY A 70 -13.37 0.97 10.60
N THR A 71 -12.36 0.12 10.48
CA THR A 71 -11.08 0.50 9.91
C THR A 71 -11.09 0.37 8.39
N TYR A 72 -10.24 1.13 7.73
CA TYR A 72 -10.15 1.15 6.29
C TYR A 72 -8.74 1.43 5.81
N ASN A 73 -8.47 0.97 4.60
CA ASN A 73 -7.30 1.35 3.84
C ASN A 73 -7.73 1.68 2.41
N ASN A 74 -7.71 2.97 2.08
CA ASN A 74 -8.06 3.47 0.77
C ASN A 74 -6.79 3.81 0.01
N VAL A 75 -6.75 3.46 -1.27
CA VAL A 75 -5.62 3.78 -2.14
C VAL A 75 -6.14 4.51 -3.36
N ASN A 76 -5.66 5.72 -3.56
CA ASN A 76 -5.88 6.49 -4.77
C ASN A 76 -4.62 6.39 -5.62
N VAL A 77 -4.81 6.00 -6.88
CA VAL A 77 -3.75 5.88 -7.88
C VAL A 77 -4.04 6.85 -8.99
N ARG A 78 -3.05 7.67 -9.34
CA ARG A 78 -3.12 8.61 -10.47
C ARG A 78 -1.92 8.42 -11.38
N ILE A 79 -2.14 8.42 -12.68
CA ILE A 79 -1.05 8.62 -13.65
C ILE A 79 -1.00 10.08 -14.06
N ASP A 80 0.22 10.64 -14.05
CA ASP A 80 0.54 11.88 -14.74
C ASP A 80 1.76 11.66 -15.65
N GLY A 81 1.53 11.76 -16.96
CA GLY A 81 2.51 11.36 -17.99
C GLY A 81 2.91 9.88 -17.87
N LYS A 82 4.19 9.64 -17.55
CA LYS A 82 4.77 8.29 -17.36
C LYS A 82 4.93 7.91 -15.88
N ARG A 83 4.48 8.76 -14.97
CA ARG A 83 4.66 8.58 -13.53
C ARG A 83 3.36 8.19 -12.86
N LEU A 84 3.48 7.29 -11.91
CA LEU A 84 2.37 6.84 -11.08
C LEU A 84 2.52 7.49 -9.70
N PHE A 85 1.42 8.03 -9.21
CA PHE A 85 1.30 8.66 -7.90
C PHE A 85 0.34 7.83 -7.09
N LEU A 86 0.71 7.52 -5.85
CA LEU A 86 -0.17 6.84 -4.92
C LEU A 86 -0.43 7.71 -3.71
N GLU A 87 -1.64 7.62 -3.21
CA GLU A 87 -2.06 8.20 -1.96
C GLU A 87 -2.80 7.11 -1.18
N ILE A 88 -2.37 6.86 0.04
CA ILE A 88 -2.99 5.89 0.94
C ILE A 88 -3.62 6.67 2.08
N GLU A 89 -4.93 6.58 2.20
CA GLU A 89 -5.72 7.14 3.29
C GLU A 89 -6.18 5.99 4.18
N THR A 90 -5.72 5.95 5.43
CA THR A 90 -6.00 4.81 6.31
C THR A 90 -6.13 5.23 7.76
N ASN A 91 -6.94 4.52 8.52
CA ASN A 91 -6.95 4.58 9.98
C ASN A 91 -6.42 3.28 10.62
N GLU A 92 -5.78 2.42 9.82
CA GLU A 92 -5.18 1.17 10.27
C GLU A 92 -3.71 1.40 10.65
N LEU A 93 -3.42 1.33 11.95
CA LEU A 93 -2.06 1.54 12.47
C LEU A 93 -1.06 0.53 11.88
N GLN A 94 -1.49 -0.70 11.59
CA GLN A 94 -0.62 -1.70 10.98
C GLN A 94 -0.15 -1.28 9.57
N GLN A 95 -0.98 -0.55 8.80
CA GLN A 95 -0.60 -0.06 7.48
C GLN A 95 0.49 1.02 7.58
N TYR A 96 0.35 1.94 8.52
CA TYR A 96 1.40 2.93 8.82
C TYR A 96 2.71 2.25 9.23
N ASN A 97 2.64 1.33 10.21
CA ASN A 97 3.81 0.62 10.71
C ASN A 97 4.49 -0.21 9.61
N LEU A 98 3.71 -0.84 8.74
CA LEU A 98 4.24 -1.63 7.62
C LEU A 98 5.05 -0.76 6.67
N ILE A 99 4.54 0.42 6.28
CA ILE A 99 5.29 1.33 5.42
C ILE A 99 6.54 1.83 6.15
N TYR A 100 6.39 2.35 7.38
CA TYR A 100 7.50 2.87 8.16
C TYR A 100 8.63 1.85 8.33
N ASN A 101 8.30 0.61 8.69
CA ASN A 101 9.29 -0.45 8.90
C ASN A 101 9.89 -0.95 7.59
N SER A 102 9.07 -1.09 6.53
CA SER A 102 9.54 -1.65 5.25
C SER A 102 10.43 -0.70 4.45
N ILE A 103 10.37 0.61 4.71
CA ILE A 103 11.27 1.59 4.06
C ILE A 103 12.57 1.80 4.82
N ALA A 104 12.67 1.36 6.08
CA ALA A 104 13.76 1.73 6.99
C ALA A 104 15.15 1.40 6.42
N ASP A 105 15.29 0.25 5.78
CA ASP A 105 16.56 -0.22 5.18
C ASP A 105 16.92 0.51 3.86
N TYR A 106 15.98 1.27 3.30
CA TYR A 106 16.10 1.95 2.00
C TYR A 106 16.13 3.48 2.13
N LEU A 107 16.21 4.02 3.35
CA LEU A 107 16.19 5.46 3.59
C LEU A 107 17.51 6.13 3.18
N ASN A 108 17.43 7.04 2.21
CA ASN A 108 18.52 7.97 1.88
C ASN A 108 18.49 9.20 2.80
N LYS A 109 17.30 9.70 3.13
CA LYS A 109 17.11 10.88 3.97
C LYS A 109 15.74 10.83 4.64
N ALA A 110 15.67 11.26 5.89
CA ALA A 110 14.43 11.52 6.60
C ALA A 110 14.40 12.99 7.07
N THR A 111 13.23 13.62 7.04
CA THR A 111 13.01 14.96 7.56
C THR A 111 11.63 14.99 8.19
N SER A 112 11.53 15.52 9.41
CA SER A 112 10.26 15.61 10.13
C SER A 112 9.96 17.05 10.48
N THR A 113 8.74 17.48 10.22
CA THR A 113 8.16 18.74 10.68
C THR A 113 6.99 18.44 11.63
N ALA A 114 6.32 19.45 12.17
CA ALA A 114 5.21 19.25 13.10
C ALA A 114 4.10 18.38 12.49
N ASP A 115 3.79 18.59 11.21
CA ASP A 115 2.60 18.00 10.57
C ASP A 115 2.94 16.96 9.50
N VAL A 116 4.19 16.93 9.02
CA VAL A 116 4.62 16.09 7.90
C VAL A 116 5.94 15.39 8.22
N GLN A 117 5.95 14.06 8.03
CA GLN A 117 7.17 13.26 7.95
C GLN A 117 7.49 12.97 6.49
N ALA A 118 8.68 13.35 6.04
CA ALA A 118 9.15 13.17 4.67
C ALA A 118 10.34 12.21 4.62
N TYR A 119 10.24 11.20 3.76
CA TYR A 119 11.25 10.15 3.56
C TYR A 119 11.67 10.11 2.10
N ILE A 120 12.97 10.24 1.84
CA ILE A 120 13.56 9.96 0.53
C ILE A 120 14.04 8.51 0.56
N VAL A 121 13.37 7.67 -0.23
CA VAL A 121 13.59 6.23 -0.29
C VAL A 121 14.33 5.90 -1.58
N LYS A 122 15.45 5.19 -1.44
CA LYS A 122 16.28 4.74 -2.55
C LYS A 122 15.46 3.89 -3.51
N ASP A 123 15.66 4.11 -4.82
CA ASP A 123 15.03 3.34 -5.90
C ASP A 123 13.49 3.34 -5.87
N LEU A 124 12.87 4.27 -5.15
CA LEU A 124 11.41 4.41 -5.05
C LEU A 124 10.93 5.86 -5.20
N GLY A 125 11.48 6.81 -4.45
CA GLY A 125 11.09 8.22 -4.52
C GLY A 125 10.86 8.86 -3.16
N SER A 126 9.89 9.76 -3.07
CA SER A 126 9.56 10.49 -1.84
C SER A 126 8.25 10.01 -1.25
N ILE A 127 8.26 9.70 0.05
CA ILE A 127 7.06 9.36 0.82
C ILE A 127 6.82 10.46 1.84
N TYR A 128 5.60 11.00 1.85
CA TYR A 128 5.14 12.00 2.81
C TYR A 128 4.04 11.37 3.65
N ILE A 129 4.17 11.43 4.97
CA ILE A 129 3.18 10.92 5.92
C ILE A 129 2.65 12.09 6.73
N MET A 130 1.34 12.28 6.69
CA MET A 130 0.59 13.23 7.51
C MET A 130 -0.29 12.45 8.49
N VAL A 131 -0.35 12.92 9.74
CA VAL A 131 -1.18 12.33 10.78
C VAL A 131 -2.28 13.32 11.10
N ASN A 132 -3.52 12.93 10.81
CA ASN A 132 -4.70 13.75 10.99
C ASN A 132 -5.57 13.18 12.12
N ASP A 133 -6.05 14.07 12.98
CA ASP A 133 -7.03 13.71 14.00
C ASP A 133 -8.42 13.56 13.36
N THR A 134 -9.11 12.46 13.65
CA THR A 134 -10.45 12.22 13.14
C THR A 134 -11.49 12.87 14.08
N PRO A 135 -12.41 13.74 13.59
CA PRO A 135 -13.52 14.21 14.40
C PRO A 135 -14.63 13.15 14.51
N PRO A 136 -15.19 12.86 15.70
CA PRO A 136 -14.82 13.40 17.02
C PRO A 136 -13.48 12.82 17.52
N TYR A 137 -12.66 13.67 18.14
CA TYR A 137 -11.29 13.33 18.56
C TYR A 137 -11.25 12.03 19.36
N ASN A 138 -10.50 11.06 18.86
CA ASN A 138 -10.26 9.80 19.52
C ASN A 138 -8.76 9.48 19.46
N PRO A 139 -8.03 9.53 20.59
CA PRO A 139 -6.59 9.31 20.60
C PRO A 139 -6.18 7.90 20.14
N LEU A 140 -7.13 6.95 20.12
CA LEU A 140 -6.93 5.58 19.63
C LEU A 140 -7.22 5.44 18.13
N ARG A 141 -7.79 6.46 17.47
CA ARG A 141 -8.12 6.46 16.04
C ARG A 141 -7.52 7.70 15.39
N ARG A 142 -6.39 7.51 14.73
CA ARG A 142 -5.74 8.51 13.89
C ARG A 142 -5.95 8.15 12.43
N ASN A 143 -6.10 9.16 11.59
CA ASN A 143 -6.05 8.97 10.15
C ASN A 143 -4.64 9.30 9.67
N TYR A 144 -4.14 8.49 8.75
CA TYR A 144 -2.85 8.64 8.11
C TYR A 144 -3.08 8.88 6.64
N ASP A 145 -2.53 9.99 6.15
CA ASP A 145 -2.47 10.30 4.73
C ASP A 145 -1.03 10.14 4.27
N ILE A 146 -0.81 9.11 3.45
CA ILE A 146 0.52 8.71 2.99
C ILE A 146 0.59 8.96 1.49
N GLN A 147 1.37 9.95 1.08
CA GLN A 147 1.58 10.29 -0.32
C GLN A 147 2.91 9.73 -0.82
N ILE A 148 2.87 9.01 -1.93
CA ILE A 148 4.04 8.41 -2.55
C ILE A 148 4.22 9.03 -3.93
N VAL A 149 5.38 9.65 -4.13
CA VAL A 149 5.79 10.30 -5.37
C VAL A 149 7.02 9.58 -5.91
N SER A 150 6.89 8.98 -7.10
CA SER A 150 8.01 8.28 -7.72
C SER A 150 9.17 9.20 -8.05
N ASP A 151 10.40 8.70 -7.95
CA ASP A 151 11.56 9.42 -8.46
C ASP A 151 11.45 9.64 -9.98
N LYS A 152 12.16 10.65 -10.50
CA LYS A 152 12.17 11.01 -11.91
C LYS A 152 12.68 9.89 -12.82
N ALA A 153 13.56 9.04 -12.28
CA ALA A 153 14.13 7.90 -12.99
C ALA A 153 13.16 6.71 -13.13
N ILE A 154 12.10 6.67 -12.31
CA ILE A 154 11.13 5.59 -12.32
C ILE A 154 10.01 5.95 -13.30
N THR A 155 9.82 5.08 -14.29
CA THR A 155 8.74 5.19 -15.27
C THR A 155 7.87 3.95 -15.21
N ALA A 156 6.56 4.14 -15.23
CA ALA A 156 5.63 3.04 -15.34
C ALA A 156 5.77 2.38 -16.73
N TYR A 157 6.14 1.10 -16.74
CA TYR A 157 6.21 0.31 -17.97
C TYR A 157 4.87 -0.36 -18.29
N ASN A 158 4.56 -0.49 -19.58
CA ASN A 158 3.35 -1.18 -20.05
C ASN A 158 3.46 -2.69 -19.92
#